data_AF-A0A522WLH4-F1
#
_entry.id   AF-A0A522WLH4-F1
#
_cell.length_a   1.000
_cell.length_b   1.000
_cell.length_c   1.000
_cell.angle_alpha   90.00
_cell.angle_beta   90.00
_cell.angle_gamma   90.00
#
_symmetry.space_group_name_H-M   'P 1'
#
loop_
_entity.id
_entity.type
_entity.pdbx_description
1 polymer ?
#
loop_
_entity_poly.entity_id
_entity_poly.type
_entity_poly.pdbx_seq_one_letter_code
_entity_poly.pdbx_strand_id
1 'polypeptide(L)'
;MPAIADFSVSDRALRIAETDLAYSGGLGLGMERFYRSDSSRIGLFGRGWGSRYETRLTVEADGGLVVHECGCGPAVTFRPIQGQPGLWEGPGCDYQRIKQIPGGYQRLLGAGKTETFSSDGRLLRAADTDGNWVAVGYDKDRIAAIEDNYGRKMVFAYAPDGRLDRVEGEGDRKARYQFDPDGRLIAATDSDGVEHAYSYDENGLLVAEIGPDGNKMTATYEFGRLAILSENGGVRRFGGDEGEGWRELWEAAQDSEGHLVSIAHRIQLYRTDSQGQGRLWRELSSRNGSRLDTEYNDLGLPAIIRDGNGRSGGFRYDARGRLVHKETADEILDLRYDPKIGKVSRIERRSGGSPTWSTFTYNGRGNLVGANDELGRKVSLTYDEHGRIAGITQQGRYFTFTYNRESKPTTIALAGVGTIRVEYDQKGEIARVESSSGPAMALKVTSMFQHLLTLVRPADVKVGL
;
A
#
# COMPACT_ATOMS: atom_id res chain seq x y z
N MET A 1 16.35 14.89 7.16
CA MET A 1 15.57 13.97 8.02
C MET A 1 16.03 12.58 7.63
N PRO A 2 16.67 11.80 8.52
CA PRO A 2 16.95 10.42 8.16
C PRO A 2 15.60 9.71 7.96
N ALA A 3 15.54 8.88 6.94
CA ALA A 3 14.35 8.10 6.61
C ALA A 3 13.92 7.33 7.86
N ILE A 4 12.68 7.55 8.29
CA ILE A 4 12.01 6.68 9.24
C ILE A 4 11.90 5.34 8.50
N ALA A 5 12.65 4.33 8.93
CA ALA A 5 12.32 2.97 8.52
C ALA A 5 10.84 2.73 8.88
N ASP A 6 10.08 2.07 8.00
CA ASP A 6 8.60 1.95 8.02
C ASP A 6 8.10 1.09 9.21
N PHE A 7 8.45 1.50 10.44
CA PHE A 7 8.03 0.90 11.68
C PHE A 7 6.61 1.35 11.99
N SER A 8 5.65 0.52 11.59
CA SER A 8 4.28 0.70 12.04
C SER A 8 4.02 -0.19 13.26
N VAL A 9 3.41 0.40 14.27
CA VAL A 9 2.84 -0.35 15.39
C VAL A 9 1.34 -0.34 15.23
N SER A 10 0.75 -1.52 15.16
CA SER A 10 -0.70 -1.72 15.12
C SER A 10 -1.01 -2.85 16.07
N ASP A 11 -1.91 -2.58 17.03
CA ASP A 11 -2.38 -3.58 17.99
C ASP A 11 -1.23 -4.27 18.74
N ARG A 12 -0.19 -3.49 19.04
CA ARG A 12 1.04 -3.94 19.73
C ARG A 12 1.80 -5.02 18.95
N ALA A 13 1.72 -5.02 17.63
CA ALA A 13 2.64 -5.76 16.75
C ALA A 13 3.63 -4.78 16.12
N LEU A 14 4.92 -5.06 16.24
CA LEU A 14 5.97 -4.47 15.41
C LEU A 14 5.80 -4.97 13.97
N ARG A 15 5.78 -4.04 13.02
CA ARG A 15 5.82 -4.30 11.58
C ARG A 15 6.94 -3.52 10.93
N ILE A 16 7.64 -4.16 10.00
CA ILE A 16 8.73 -3.57 9.21
C ILE A 16 8.44 -3.84 7.74
N ALA A 17 8.71 -2.88 6.86
CA ALA A 17 8.71 -3.07 5.42
C ALA A 17 9.99 -2.45 4.84
N GLU A 18 10.73 -3.24 4.06
CA GLU A 18 11.98 -2.80 3.42
C GLU A 18 12.00 -3.25 1.96
N THR A 19 12.51 -2.37 1.09
CA THR A 19 12.71 -2.67 -0.34
C THR A 19 14.18 -2.93 -0.59
N ASP A 20 14.53 -4.15 -0.98
CA ASP A 20 15.94 -4.51 -1.21
C ASP A 20 16.37 -4.28 -2.67
N LEU A 21 15.45 -4.39 -3.62
CA LEU A 21 15.72 -4.20 -5.04
C LEU A 21 14.41 -3.89 -5.77
N ALA A 22 14.31 -2.79 -6.52
CA ALA A 22 13.08 -2.48 -7.25
C ALA A 22 13.32 -1.78 -8.59
N TYR A 23 12.46 -2.08 -9.55
CA TYR A 23 12.35 -1.37 -10.82
C TYR A 23 11.12 -0.46 -10.83
N SER A 24 11.29 0.73 -11.40
CA SER A 24 10.19 1.68 -11.56
C SER A 24 9.22 1.28 -12.67
N GLY A 25 7.94 1.59 -12.49
CA GLY A 25 6.88 1.45 -13.50
C GLY A 25 6.42 0.02 -13.79
N GLY A 26 5.38 -0.06 -14.63
CA GLY A 26 4.53 -1.26 -14.70
C GLY A 26 3.81 -1.50 -13.37
N LEU A 27 3.67 -2.77 -12.98
CA LEU A 27 3.10 -3.18 -11.69
C LEU A 27 4.11 -3.09 -10.52
N GLY A 28 5.31 -2.56 -10.77
CA GLY A 28 6.41 -2.53 -9.81
C GLY A 28 7.00 -3.93 -9.62
N LEU A 29 8.09 -4.22 -10.32
CA LEU A 29 8.89 -5.43 -10.11
C LEU A 29 9.93 -5.13 -9.04
N GLY A 30 9.79 -5.73 -7.87
CA GLY A 30 10.69 -5.47 -6.74
C GLY A 30 10.72 -6.62 -5.75
N MET A 31 11.83 -6.74 -5.02
CA MET A 31 11.97 -7.56 -3.84
C MET A 31 11.76 -6.70 -2.60
N GLU A 32 10.72 -7.04 -1.86
CA GLU A 32 10.33 -6.38 -0.61
C GLU A 32 10.23 -7.45 0.49
N ARG A 33 10.64 -7.05 1.70
CA ARG A 33 10.57 -7.86 2.92
C ARG A 33 9.62 -7.20 3.89
N PHE A 34 8.75 -8.02 4.49
CA PHE A 34 7.80 -7.58 5.51
C PHE A 34 8.06 -8.37 6.78
N TYR A 35 8.23 -7.71 7.91
CA TYR A 35 8.25 -8.35 9.22
C TYR A 35 6.95 -8.07 9.97
N ARG A 36 6.49 -9.08 10.72
CA ARG A 36 5.36 -9.01 11.64
C ARG A 36 5.65 -9.84 12.87
N SER A 37 5.84 -9.16 14.01
CA SER A 37 6.06 -9.84 15.30
C SER A 37 4.89 -10.72 15.75
N ASP A 38 3.67 -10.42 15.29
CA ASP A 38 2.46 -11.22 15.54
C ASP A 38 2.31 -12.42 14.58
N SER A 39 3.28 -12.63 13.68
CA SER A 39 3.30 -13.74 12.75
C SER A 39 4.31 -14.80 13.18
N SER A 40 3.86 -16.04 13.31
CA SER A 40 4.73 -17.22 13.54
C SER A 40 5.13 -17.93 12.25
N ARG A 41 4.67 -17.46 11.09
CA ARG A 41 4.97 -18.09 9.80
C ARG A 41 6.45 -17.89 9.46
N ILE A 42 7.05 -18.94 8.90
CA ILE A 42 8.42 -18.93 8.38
C ILE A 42 8.31 -18.67 6.88
N GLY A 43 8.70 -17.47 6.44
CA GLY A 43 8.77 -17.10 5.03
C GLY A 43 10.20 -17.18 4.48
N LEU A 44 10.42 -16.57 3.31
CA LEU A 44 11.72 -16.53 2.62
C LEU A 44 12.87 -16.00 3.51
N PHE A 45 12.55 -15.16 4.49
CA PHE A 45 13.51 -14.50 5.37
C PHE A 45 13.40 -14.95 6.84
N GLY A 46 12.78 -16.11 7.08
CA GLY A 46 12.65 -16.67 8.43
C GLY A 46 11.33 -16.32 9.11
N ARG A 47 11.24 -16.65 10.41
CA ARG A 47 10.02 -16.48 11.22
C ARG A 47 9.61 -15.02 11.31
N GLY A 48 8.32 -14.76 11.09
CA GLY A 48 7.72 -13.42 11.13
C GLY A 48 8.01 -12.58 9.89
N TRP A 49 8.90 -13.03 9.02
CA TRP A 49 9.22 -12.37 7.77
C TRP A 49 8.49 -12.99 6.57
N GLY A 50 8.25 -12.19 5.54
CA GLY A 50 7.80 -12.69 4.25
C GLY A 50 7.95 -11.68 3.12
N SER A 51 7.55 -12.09 1.93
CA SER A 51 7.50 -11.26 0.72
C SER A 51 6.13 -11.33 0.06
N ARG A 52 5.75 -10.30 -0.73
CA ARG A 52 4.50 -10.31 -1.50
C ARG A 52 4.36 -11.50 -2.45
N TYR A 53 5.46 -12.12 -2.85
CA TYR A 53 5.45 -13.32 -3.70
C TYR A 53 5.17 -14.62 -2.94
N GLU A 54 5.08 -14.56 -1.61
CA GLU A 54 4.66 -15.66 -0.74
C GLU A 54 3.17 -15.60 -0.37
N THR A 55 2.43 -14.68 -1.01
CA THR A 55 0.97 -14.71 -1.01
C THR A 55 0.50 -16.04 -1.57
N ARG A 56 -0.38 -16.71 -0.82
CA ARG A 56 -0.89 -18.04 -1.20
C ARG A 56 -2.34 -18.21 -0.82
N LEU A 57 -3.00 -19.15 -1.47
CA LEU A 57 -4.38 -19.51 -1.25
C LEU A 57 -4.44 -20.93 -0.65
N THR A 58 -5.27 -21.13 0.37
CA THR A 58 -5.60 -22.45 0.92
C THR A 58 -7.09 -22.72 0.77
N VAL A 59 -7.44 -23.98 0.53
CA VAL A 59 -8.83 -24.45 0.51
C VAL A 59 -9.15 -25.04 1.87
N GLU A 60 -10.19 -24.53 2.51
CA GLU A 60 -10.67 -25.02 3.79
C GLU A 60 -11.57 -26.25 3.62
N ALA A 61 -11.74 -27.02 4.69
CA ALA A 61 -12.53 -28.25 4.67
C ALA A 61 -14.02 -28.02 4.35
N ASP A 62 -14.53 -26.82 4.63
CA ASP A 62 -15.90 -26.39 4.32
C ASP A 62 -16.07 -25.86 2.88
N GLY A 63 -15.00 -25.89 2.07
CA GLY A 63 -14.97 -25.35 0.72
C GLY A 63 -14.77 -23.83 0.64
N GLY A 64 -14.58 -23.15 1.78
CA GLY A 64 -14.09 -21.78 1.83
C GLY A 64 -12.64 -21.67 1.35
N LEU A 65 -12.21 -20.44 1.02
CA LEU A 65 -10.82 -20.17 0.64
C LEU A 65 -10.20 -19.20 1.65
N VAL A 66 -8.90 -19.32 1.89
CA VAL A 66 -8.15 -18.35 2.70
C VAL A 66 -6.94 -17.89 1.91
N VAL A 67 -6.81 -16.59 1.69
CA VAL A 67 -5.61 -15.99 1.11
C VAL A 67 -4.72 -15.51 2.24
N HIS A 68 -3.50 -16.04 2.33
CA HIS A 68 -2.48 -15.66 3.29
C HIS A 68 -1.55 -14.66 2.60
N GLU A 69 -1.63 -13.38 2.99
CA GLU A 69 -0.90 -12.31 2.32
C GLU A 69 0.60 -12.32 2.66
N CYS A 70 1.44 -12.02 1.66
CA CYS A 70 2.85 -11.67 1.81
C CYS A 70 3.73 -12.61 2.65
N GLY A 71 3.37 -13.89 2.79
CA GLY A 71 4.12 -14.82 3.65
C GLY A 71 3.84 -14.63 5.15
N CYS A 72 4.03 -13.44 5.70
CA CYS A 72 3.83 -13.15 7.13
C CYS A 72 2.55 -12.35 7.43
N GLY A 73 1.86 -11.89 6.39
CA GLY A 73 0.75 -10.95 6.46
C GLY A 73 -0.56 -11.56 6.98
N PRO A 74 -1.64 -10.74 7.01
CA PRO A 74 -2.94 -11.19 7.46
C PRO A 74 -3.52 -12.24 6.50
N ALA A 75 -4.47 -13.02 7.00
CA ALA A 75 -5.26 -13.93 6.20
C ALA A 75 -6.63 -13.33 5.90
N VAL A 76 -7.11 -13.51 4.66
CA VAL A 76 -8.44 -13.08 4.22
C VAL A 76 -9.25 -14.31 3.84
N THR A 77 -10.36 -14.54 4.53
CA THR A 77 -11.27 -15.66 4.25
C THR A 77 -12.28 -15.28 3.17
N PHE A 78 -12.60 -16.20 2.28
CA PHE A 78 -13.57 -16.05 1.21
C PHE A 78 -14.61 -17.16 1.29
N ARG A 79 -15.89 -16.79 1.24
CA ARG A 79 -17.02 -17.72 1.33
C ARG A 79 -17.59 -18.03 -0.07
N PRO A 80 -18.01 -19.28 -0.34
CA PRO A 80 -18.68 -19.62 -1.60
C PRO A 80 -19.95 -18.78 -1.78
N ILE A 81 -20.17 -18.29 -3.00
CA ILE A 81 -21.39 -17.55 -3.34
C ILE A 81 -22.51 -18.56 -3.66
N GLN A 82 -23.61 -18.48 -2.91
CA GLN A 82 -24.74 -19.39 -3.09
C GLN A 82 -25.31 -19.31 -4.51
N GLY A 83 -25.48 -20.47 -5.16
CA GLY A 83 -25.98 -20.57 -6.54
C GLY A 83 -24.97 -20.20 -7.63
N GLN A 84 -23.71 -19.90 -7.27
CA GLN A 84 -22.63 -19.57 -8.21
C GLN A 84 -21.39 -20.47 -7.96
N PRO A 85 -21.40 -21.74 -8.43
CA PRO A 85 -20.28 -22.65 -8.24
C PRO A 85 -18.95 -22.09 -8.79
N GLY A 86 -17.87 -22.31 -8.05
CA GLY A 86 -16.54 -21.81 -8.43
C GLY A 86 -16.36 -20.30 -8.24
N LEU A 87 -17.24 -19.63 -7.47
CA LEU A 87 -17.11 -18.22 -7.12
C LEU A 87 -17.18 -18.04 -5.60
N TRP A 88 -16.27 -17.21 -5.08
CA TRP A 88 -16.19 -16.84 -3.67
C TRP A 88 -16.12 -15.33 -3.51
N GLU A 89 -16.60 -14.84 -2.36
CA GLU A 89 -16.54 -13.44 -1.94
C GLU A 89 -15.83 -13.29 -0.60
N GLY A 90 -15.00 -12.24 -0.50
CA GLY A 90 -14.33 -11.88 0.75
C GLY A 90 -15.18 -10.92 1.60
N PRO A 91 -14.91 -10.81 2.91
CA PRO A 91 -15.57 -9.85 3.78
C PRO A 91 -15.11 -8.41 3.49
N GLY A 92 -15.93 -7.44 3.89
CA GLY A 92 -15.51 -6.04 4.02
C GLY A 92 -15.65 -5.16 2.77
N CYS A 93 -14.97 -4.01 2.83
CA CYS A 93 -14.95 -2.99 1.79
C CYS A 93 -13.86 -3.30 0.74
N ASP A 94 -13.97 -2.73 -0.46
CA ASP A 94 -13.15 -3.09 -1.64
C ASP A 94 -13.33 -4.54 -2.11
N TYR A 95 -14.59 -4.99 -2.18
CA TYR A 95 -15.09 -6.25 -2.75
C TYR A 95 -14.04 -7.05 -3.54
N GLN A 96 -13.41 -8.02 -2.88
CA GLN A 96 -12.57 -9.01 -3.54
C GLN A 96 -13.41 -10.24 -3.88
N ARG A 97 -13.18 -10.81 -5.06
CA ARG A 97 -13.81 -12.07 -5.48
C ARG A 97 -12.76 -13.03 -5.97
N ILE A 98 -12.97 -14.31 -5.69
CA ILE A 98 -12.16 -15.37 -6.28
C ILE A 98 -13.05 -16.15 -7.23
N LYS A 99 -12.53 -16.46 -8.41
CA LYS A 99 -13.14 -17.39 -9.35
C LYS A 99 -12.20 -18.57 -9.59
N GLN A 100 -12.77 -19.75 -9.72
CA GLN A 100 -12.04 -20.92 -10.18
C GLN A 100 -11.77 -20.77 -11.68
N ILE A 101 -10.56 -21.13 -12.11
CA ILE A 101 -10.13 -21.12 -13.50
C ILE A 101 -9.44 -22.46 -13.83
N PRO A 102 -9.30 -22.83 -15.11
CA PRO A 102 -8.46 -23.97 -15.47
C PRO A 102 -7.05 -23.81 -14.87
N GLY A 103 -6.60 -24.79 -14.11
CA GLY A 103 -5.28 -24.77 -13.46
C GLY A 103 -5.21 -24.05 -12.11
N GLY A 104 -6.30 -23.48 -11.58
CA GLY A 104 -6.31 -22.92 -10.22
C GLY A 104 -7.40 -21.87 -9.97
N TYR A 105 -6.98 -20.70 -9.49
CA TYR A 105 -7.87 -19.63 -9.02
C TYR A 105 -7.45 -18.27 -9.55
N GLN A 106 -8.39 -17.35 -9.75
CA GLN A 106 -8.10 -15.95 -10.00
C GLN A 106 -8.82 -15.08 -8.97
N ARG A 107 -8.06 -14.31 -8.21
CA ARG A 107 -8.54 -13.26 -7.32
C ARG A 107 -8.65 -11.95 -8.11
N LEU A 108 -9.81 -11.30 -7.99
CA LEU A 108 -10.05 -9.94 -8.44
C LEU A 108 -10.00 -9.03 -7.21
N LEU A 109 -9.12 -8.04 -7.25
CA LEU A 109 -8.95 -7.01 -6.23
C LEU A 109 -9.63 -5.70 -6.64
N GLY A 110 -9.65 -4.73 -5.73
CA GLY A 110 -10.07 -3.37 -6.00
C GLY A 110 -9.38 -2.76 -7.24
N ALA A 111 -10.09 -1.86 -7.93
CA ALA A 111 -9.66 -1.21 -9.16
C ALA A 111 -9.37 -2.16 -10.35
N GLY A 112 -9.82 -3.41 -10.30
CA GLY A 112 -9.72 -4.36 -11.41
C GLY A 112 -8.40 -5.11 -11.50
N LYS A 113 -7.51 -4.97 -10.52
CA LYS A 113 -6.28 -5.76 -10.43
C LYS A 113 -6.60 -7.23 -10.21
N THR A 114 -5.74 -8.12 -10.68
CA THR A 114 -5.95 -9.56 -10.53
C THR A 114 -4.69 -10.26 -10.06
N GLU A 115 -4.90 -11.38 -9.37
CA GLU A 115 -3.86 -12.35 -9.07
C GLU A 115 -4.35 -13.73 -9.47
N THR A 116 -3.46 -14.53 -10.04
CA THR A 116 -3.75 -15.92 -10.38
C THR A 116 -2.94 -16.85 -9.52
N PHE A 117 -3.60 -17.87 -8.99
CA PHE A 117 -3.00 -18.92 -8.19
C PHE A 117 -3.10 -20.25 -8.93
N SER A 118 -2.12 -21.12 -8.75
CA SER A 118 -2.18 -22.51 -9.18
C SER A 118 -3.22 -23.30 -8.39
N SER A 119 -3.46 -24.56 -8.79
CA SER A 119 -4.41 -25.46 -8.12
C SER A 119 -3.99 -25.83 -6.69
N ASP A 120 -2.69 -25.80 -6.39
CA ASP A 120 -2.13 -25.95 -5.04
C ASP A 120 -2.02 -24.61 -4.30
N GLY A 121 -2.50 -23.51 -4.91
CA GLY A 121 -2.67 -22.22 -4.25
C GLY A 121 -1.45 -21.30 -4.23
N ARG A 122 -0.40 -21.58 -4.99
CA ARG A 122 0.77 -20.69 -5.11
C ARG A 122 0.47 -19.53 -6.05
N LEU A 123 0.94 -18.32 -5.71
CA LEU A 123 0.79 -17.15 -6.58
C LEU A 123 1.61 -17.35 -7.87
N LEU A 124 0.94 -17.34 -9.03
CA LEU A 124 1.60 -17.44 -10.32
C LEU A 124 1.83 -16.08 -10.98
N ARG A 125 0.92 -15.13 -10.77
CA ARG A 125 0.96 -13.82 -11.44
C ARG A 125 0.08 -12.80 -10.73
N ALA A 126 0.55 -11.56 -10.69
CA ALA A 126 -0.23 -10.36 -10.42
C ALA A 126 -0.33 -9.50 -11.69
N ALA A 127 -1.47 -8.86 -11.92
CA ALA A 127 -1.70 -8.01 -13.09
C ALA A 127 -2.58 -6.80 -12.76
N ASP A 128 -2.36 -5.68 -13.45
CA ASP A 128 -3.26 -4.52 -13.45
C ASP A 128 -4.19 -4.50 -14.66
N THR A 129 -5.02 -3.47 -14.72
CA THR A 129 -5.96 -3.21 -15.82
C THR A 129 -5.31 -2.62 -17.07
N ASP A 130 -4.05 -2.19 -16.97
CA ASP A 130 -3.26 -1.67 -18.08
C ASP A 130 -2.54 -2.76 -18.87
N GLY A 131 -2.61 -4.00 -18.39
CA GLY A 131 -1.94 -5.14 -18.99
C GLY A 131 -0.51 -5.31 -18.47
N ASN A 132 -0.09 -4.52 -17.47
CA ASN A 132 1.16 -4.78 -16.78
C ASN A 132 0.99 -5.97 -15.83
N TRP A 133 2.04 -6.78 -15.71
CA TRP A 133 2.01 -7.96 -14.87
C TRP A 133 3.38 -8.31 -14.34
N VAL A 134 3.39 -9.01 -13.20
CA VAL A 134 4.54 -9.70 -12.63
C VAL A 134 4.17 -11.15 -12.43
N ALA A 135 4.97 -12.07 -12.96
CA ALA A 135 4.82 -13.51 -12.83
C ALA A 135 5.87 -14.09 -11.87
N VAL A 136 5.51 -15.16 -11.18
CA VAL A 136 6.37 -15.90 -10.26
C VAL A 136 6.65 -17.27 -10.84
N GLY A 137 7.92 -17.57 -11.05
CA GLY A 137 8.41 -18.88 -11.48
C GLY A 137 8.90 -19.69 -10.29
N TYR A 138 8.61 -20.98 -10.29
CA TYR A 138 8.99 -21.90 -9.22
C TYR A 138 9.93 -22.99 -9.71
N ASP A 139 10.90 -23.37 -8.88
CA ASP A 139 11.63 -24.64 -8.96
C ASP A 139 11.15 -25.54 -7.80
N LYS A 140 10.38 -26.58 -8.15
CA LYS A 140 9.59 -27.38 -7.20
C LYS A 140 8.69 -26.46 -6.37
N ASP A 141 9.00 -26.28 -5.08
CA ASP A 141 8.21 -25.49 -4.13
C ASP A 141 8.84 -24.11 -3.82
N ARG A 142 10.01 -23.80 -4.38
CA ARG A 142 10.73 -22.54 -4.12
C ARG A 142 10.55 -21.56 -5.26
N ILE A 143 10.49 -20.27 -4.93
CA ILE A 143 10.47 -19.20 -5.94
C ILE A 143 11.84 -19.17 -6.60
N ALA A 144 11.90 -19.42 -7.91
CA ALA A 144 13.15 -19.42 -8.67
C ALA A 144 13.40 -18.06 -9.34
N ALA A 145 12.34 -17.39 -9.79
CA ALA A 145 12.45 -16.10 -10.43
C ALA A 145 11.12 -15.33 -10.37
N ILE A 146 11.22 -14.02 -10.52
CA ILE A 146 10.08 -13.15 -10.83
C ILE A 146 10.39 -12.36 -12.10
N GLU A 147 9.38 -12.15 -12.93
CA GLU A 147 9.54 -11.48 -14.22
C GLU A 147 8.32 -10.61 -14.51
N ASP A 148 8.51 -9.52 -15.23
CA ASP A 148 7.40 -8.67 -15.66
C ASP A 148 7.22 -8.59 -17.18
N ASN A 149 6.17 -7.90 -17.58
CA ASN A 149 5.81 -7.71 -18.99
C ASN A 149 6.76 -6.83 -19.80
N TYR A 150 7.78 -6.23 -19.15
CA TYR A 150 8.85 -5.49 -19.82
C TYR A 150 10.08 -6.37 -20.05
N GLY A 151 10.02 -7.66 -19.69
CA GLY A 151 11.11 -8.63 -19.78
C GLY A 151 12.16 -8.47 -18.67
N ARG A 152 11.90 -7.64 -17.66
CA ARG A 152 12.79 -7.49 -16.51
C ARG A 152 12.62 -8.69 -15.60
N LYS A 153 13.73 -9.22 -15.10
CA LYS A 153 13.74 -10.47 -14.33
C LYS A 153 14.62 -10.34 -13.10
N MET A 154 14.17 -10.94 -11.99
CA MET A 154 14.99 -11.20 -10.82
C MET A 154 15.07 -12.70 -10.55
N VAL A 155 16.26 -13.20 -10.24
CA VAL A 155 16.53 -14.62 -9.99
C VAL A 155 16.90 -14.84 -8.52
N PHE A 156 16.30 -15.87 -7.92
CA PHE A 156 16.50 -16.23 -6.52
C PHE A 156 17.54 -17.34 -6.44
N ALA A 157 18.64 -17.07 -5.75
CA ALA A 157 19.69 -18.04 -5.52
C ALA A 157 19.66 -18.50 -4.06
N TYR A 158 19.68 -19.81 -3.86
CA TYR A 158 19.59 -20.44 -2.55
C TYR A 158 20.92 -21.11 -2.18
N ALA A 159 21.28 -21.04 -0.90
CA ALA A 159 22.39 -21.79 -0.33
C ALA A 159 22.06 -23.30 -0.26
N PRO A 160 23.07 -24.18 -0.05
CA PRO A 160 22.86 -25.64 0.02
C PRO A 160 21.89 -26.09 1.12
N ASP A 161 21.74 -25.31 2.19
CA ASP A 161 20.77 -25.53 3.28
C ASP A 161 19.33 -25.14 2.91
N GLY A 162 19.13 -24.62 1.70
CA GLY A 162 17.82 -24.26 1.15
C GLY A 162 17.38 -22.83 1.46
N ARG A 163 18.16 -22.04 2.20
CA ARG A 163 17.85 -20.64 2.52
C ARG A 163 18.23 -19.69 1.39
N LEU A 164 17.53 -18.57 1.29
CA LEU A 164 17.78 -17.58 0.25
C LEU A 164 19.15 -16.93 0.50
N ASP A 165 20.08 -17.02 -0.44
CA ASP A 165 21.40 -16.35 -0.34
C ASP A 165 21.32 -14.94 -0.90
N ARG A 166 20.71 -14.81 -2.09
CA ARG A 166 20.63 -13.54 -2.81
C ARG A 166 19.52 -13.51 -3.84
N VAL A 167 19.12 -12.30 -4.19
CA VAL A 167 18.25 -12.00 -5.34
C VAL A 167 19.04 -11.15 -6.33
N GLU A 168 19.19 -11.65 -7.55
CA GLU A 168 19.92 -10.99 -8.64
C GLU A 168 18.94 -10.36 -9.62
N GLY A 169 19.04 -9.04 -9.82
CA GLY A 169 18.40 -8.34 -10.93
C GLY A 169 19.31 -8.27 -12.16
N GLU A 170 18.96 -7.39 -13.07
CA GLU A 170 19.78 -7.06 -14.24
C GLU A 170 21.01 -6.22 -13.90
N GLY A 171 22.08 -6.40 -14.68
CA GLY A 171 23.36 -5.73 -14.44
C GLY A 171 23.98 -6.22 -13.13
N ASP A 172 24.55 -5.30 -12.36
CA ASP A 172 25.19 -5.61 -11.07
C ASP A 172 24.24 -5.50 -9.87
N ARG A 173 22.94 -5.25 -10.11
CA ARG A 173 21.94 -5.04 -9.06
C ARG A 173 21.63 -6.36 -8.36
N LYS A 174 21.91 -6.44 -7.06
CA LYS A 174 21.68 -7.66 -6.27
C LYS A 174 21.49 -7.35 -4.79
N ALA A 175 20.57 -8.05 -4.16
CA ALA A 175 20.39 -8.06 -2.71
C ALA A 175 20.96 -9.35 -2.11
N ARG A 176 21.50 -9.30 -0.88
CA ARG A 176 22.11 -10.44 -0.17
C ARG A 176 21.49 -10.62 1.21
N TYR A 177 21.43 -11.86 1.67
CA TYR A 177 20.79 -12.22 2.94
C TYR A 177 21.66 -13.19 3.72
N GLN A 178 21.74 -12.98 5.03
CA GLN A 178 22.50 -13.84 5.94
C GLN A 178 21.58 -14.32 7.06
N PHE A 179 21.75 -15.59 7.44
CA PHE A 179 20.92 -16.27 8.43
C PHE A 179 21.79 -16.87 9.52
N ASP A 180 21.28 -16.88 10.75
CA ASP A 180 21.87 -17.66 11.83
C ASP A 180 21.54 -19.16 11.69
N PRO A 181 22.12 -20.07 12.51
CA PRO A 181 21.82 -21.50 12.44
C PRO A 181 20.34 -21.86 12.61
N ASP A 182 19.57 -21.05 13.33
CA ASP A 182 18.12 -21.24 13.55
C ASP A 182 17.26 -20.78 12.36
N GLY A 183 17.87 -20.13 11.35
CA GLY A 183 17.20 -19.66 10.15
C GLY A 183 16.52 -18.30 10.32
N ARG A 184 16.98 -17.51 11.28
CA ARG A 184 16.56 -16.12 11.45
C ARG A 184 17.47 -15.21 10.62
N LEU A 185 16.89 -14.27 9.88
CA LEU A 185 17.62 -13.29 9.09
C LEU A 185 18.42 -12.36 10.01
N ILE A 186 19.74 -12.37 9.93
CA ILE A 186 20.63 -11.53 10.76
C ILE A 186 21.25 -10.37 10.01
N ALA A 187 21.31 -10.42 8.67
CA ALA A 187 21.72 -9.30 7.85
C ALA A 187 21.04 -9.33 6.48
N ALA A 188 20.69 -8.16 5.95
CA ALA A 188 20.25 -7.97 4.59
C ALA A 188 20.98 -6.78 3.97
N THR A 189 21.53 -6.96 2.78
CA THR A 189 22.18 -5.91 2.00
C THR A 189 21.35 -5.65 0.75
N ASP A 190 20.91 -4.42 0.53
CA ASP A 190 20.12 -4.04 -0.64
C ASP A 190 20.97 -3.90 -1.92
N SER A 191 20.31 -3.54 -3.03
CA SER A 191 20.97 -3.37 -4.33
C SER A 191 21.92 -2.17 -4.44
N ASP A 192 21.86 -1.23 -3.49
CA ASP A 192 22.76 -0.08 -3.38
C ASP A 192 23.94 -0.33 -2.44
N GLY A 193 23.96 -1.48 -1.76
CA GLY A 193 25.01 -1.87 -0.80
C GLY A 193 24.73 -1.42 0.63
N VAL A 194 23.52 -0.94 0.90
CA VAL A 194 23.06 -0.55 2.23
C VAL A 194 22.73 -1.81 3.02
N GLU A 195 23.32 -1.97 4.21
CA GLU A 195 23.12 -3.14 5.06
C GLU A 195 22.27 -2.82 6.29
N HIS A 196 21.33 -3.72 6.58
CA HIS A 196 20.55 -3.76 7.82
C HIS A 196 20.88 -5.06 8.57
N ALA A 197 21.19 -4.94 9.87
CA ALA A 197 21.47 -6.07 10.75
C ALA A 197 20.36 -6.26 11.78
N TYR A 198 20.04 -7.51 12.10
CA TYR A 198 18.90 -7.87 12.97
C TYR A 198 19.32 -8.77 14.13
N SER A 199 18.62 -8.65 15.26
CA SER A 199 18.80 -9.53 16.42
C SER A 199 17.45 -9.94 17.00
N TYR A 200 17.42 -11.13 17.62
CA TYR A 200 16.20 -11.77 18.10
C TYR A 200 16.33 -12.21 19.56
N ASP A 201 15.20 -12.29 20.25
CA ASP A 201 15.11 -12.95 21.55
C ASP A 201 15.01 -14.48 21.43
N GLU A 202 14.90 -15.16 22.58
CA GLU A 202 14.73 -16.60 22.69
C GLU A 202 13.42 -17.13 22.07
N ASN A 203 12.40 -16.27 21.94
CA ASN A 203 11.12 -16.60 21.31
C ASN A 203 11.14 -16.36 19.78
N GLY A 204 12.28 -15.91 19.24
CA GLY A 204 12.45 -15.59 17.83
C GLY A 204 11.72 -14.31 17.41
N LEU A 205 11.48 -13.37 18.33
CA LEU A 205 10.98 -12.03 18.04
C LEU A 205 12.15 -11.07 17.85
N LEU A 206 12.07 -10.22 16.82
CA LEU A 206 13.06 -9.19 16.52
C LEU A 206 13.12 -8.16 17.64
N VAL A 207 14.29 -8.02 18.27
CA VAL A 207 14.56 -7.08 19.38
C VAL A 207 15.51 -5.96 19.00
N ALA A 208 16.21 -6.05 17.86
CA ALA A 208 16.99 -4.94 17.34
C ALA A 208 17.09 -4.96 15.81
N GLU A 209 17.12 -3.77 15.23
CA GLU A 209 17.58 -3.49 13.88
C GLU A 209 18.65 -2.40 13.93
N ILE A 210 19.71 -2.58 13.16
CA ILE A 210 20.77 -1.58 12.97
C ILE A 210 20.83 -1.26 11.48
N GLY A 211 20.48 -0.02 11.13
CA GLY A 211 20.56 0.49 9.77
C GLY A 211 21.96 1.02 9.40
N PRO A 212 22.14 1.49 8.15
CA PRO A 212 23.44 1.82 7.56
C PRO A 212 24.19 2.96 8.26
N ASP A 213 23.47 3.93 8.81
CA ASP A 213 24.05 5.09 9.51
C ASP A 213 24.35 4.79 10.99
N GLY A 214 24.25 3.53 11.41
CA GLY A 214 24.31 3.12 12.81
C GLY A 214 23.04 3.44 13.61
N ASN A 215 22.01 3.98 12.93
CA ASN A 215 20.67 4.15 13.51
C ASN A 215 20.19 2.81 14.05
N LYS A 216 19.77 2.81 15.31
CA LYS A 216 19.40 1.59 16.02
C LYS A 216 17.97 1.69 16.51
N MET A 217 17.18 0.70 16.12
CA MET A 217 15.88 0.41 16.69
C MET A 217 16.02 -0.77 17.66
N THR A 218 15.37 -0.69 18.82
CA THR A 218 15.22 -1.84 19.72
C THR A 218 13.77 -2.03 20.14
N ALA A 219 13.39 -3.29 20.34
CA ALA A 219 12.04 -3.68 20.75
C ALA A 219 12.09 -4.63 21.94
N THR A 220 11.10 -4.51 22.83
CA THR A 220 10.84 -5.48 23.90
C THR A 220 9.38 -5.90 23.87
N TYR A 221 9.13 -7.12 24.33
CA TYR A 221 7.82 -7.74 24.26
C TYR A 221 7.38 -8.23 25.65
N GLU A 222 6.08 -8.10 25.91
CA GLU A 222 5.40 -8.66 27.08
C GLU A 222 4.31 -9.58 26.57
N PHE A 223 4.36 -10.86 26.96
CA PHE A 223 3.41 -11.88 26.50
C PHE A 223 3.30 -11.95 24.96
N GLY A 224 4.43 -11.77 24.26
CA GLY A 224 4.50 -11.76 22.79
C GLY A 224 3.94 -10.52 22.10
N ARG A 225 3.53 -9.49 22.86
CA ARG A 225 3.06 -8.20 22.33
C ARG A 225 4.12 -7.12 22.58
N LEU A 226 4.30 -6.21 21.63
CA LEU A 226 5.23 -5.09 21.75
C LEU A 226 4.89 -4.25 23.00
N ALA A 227 5.91 -4.00 23.82
CA ALA A 227 5.82 -3.26 25.06
C ALA A 227 6.65 -1.97 25.00
N ILE A 228 7.87 -2.04 24.46
CA ILE A 228 8.73 -0.87 24.27
C ILE A 228 9.35 -0.93 22.88
N LEU A 229 9.39 0.21 22.20
CA LEU A 229 10.15 0.45 20.99
C LEU A 229 11.04 1.67 21.24
N SER A 230 12.34 1.56 21.02
CA SER A 230 13.26 2.69 21.07
C SER A 230 13.91 2.89 19.72
N GLU A 231 14.08 4.14 19.30
CA GLU A 231 14.71 4.51 18.05
C GLU A 231 15.51 5.80 18.27
N ASN A 232 16.83 5.75 18.03
CA ASN A 232 17.73 6.91 18.11
C ASN A 232 17.58 7.72 19.43
N GLY A 233 17.37 7.02 20.55
CA GLY A 233 17.20 7.60 21.88
C GLY A 233 15.75 7.92 22.27
N GLY A 234 14.85 8.11 21.30
CA GLY A 234 13.41 8.20 21.58
C GLY A 234 12.84 6.86 22.06
N VAL A 235 11.79 6.89 22.87
CA VAL A 235 11.17 5.69 23.45
C VAL A 235 9.65 5.77 23.35
N ARG A 236 9.04 4.73 22.76
CA ARG A 236 7.59 4.51 22.76
C ARG A 236 7.27 3.31 23.64
N ARG A 237 6.33 3.48 24.56
CA ARG A 237 5.81 2.42 25.42
C ARG A 237 4.36 2.14 25.05
N PHE A 238 4.00 0.86 25.10
CA PHE A 238 2.68 0.39 24.72
C PHE A 238 2.12 -0.50 25.81
N GLY A 239 0.82 -0.37 26.05
CA GLY A 239 0.09 -1.28 26.91
C GLY A 239 -1.36 -1.31 26.51
N GLY A 240 -2.14 -2.06 27.27
CA GLY A 240 -3.54 -2.24 27.02
C GLY A 240 -4.10 -3.39 27.83
N ASP A 241 -5.42 -3.44 27.87
CA ASP A 241 -6.20 -4.46 28.53
C ASP A 241 -7.38 -4.84 27.64
N GLU A 242 -7.95 -6.02 27.83
CA GLU A 242 -9.11 -6.47 27.06
C GLU A 242 -10.05 -7.32 27.90
N GLY A 243 -11.35 -7.20 27.63
CA GLY A 243 -12.39 -7.95 28.31
C GLY A 243 -13.53 -8.28 27.34
N GLU A 244 -14.62 -8.82 27.88
CA GLU A 244 -15.79 -9.14 27.05
C GLU A 244 -16.36 -7.89 26.39
N GLY A 245 -16.27 -7.83 25.06
CA GLY A 245 -16.84 -6.74 24.26
C GLY A 245 -16.03 -5.44 24.24
N TRP A 246 -14.82 -5.39 24.81
CA TRP A 246 -13.99 -4.19 24.75
C TRP A 246 -12.49 -4.48 24.74
N ARG A 247 -11.72 -3.55 24.18
CA ARG A 247 -10.25 -3.54 24.19
C ARG A 247 -9.73 -2.12 24.39
N GLU A 248 -8.83 -1.94 25.34
CA GLU A 248 -8.09 -0.71 25.56
C GLU A 248 -6.63 -0.84 25.11
N LEU A 249 -6.10 0.20 24.50
CA LEU A 249 -4.71 0.32 24.10
C LEU A 249 -4.21 1.74 24.44
N TRP A 250 -2.98 1.84 24.91
CA TRP A 250 -2.31 3.12 25.12
C TRP A 250 -0.90 3.12 24.56
N GLU A 251 -0.44 4.32 24.24
CA GLU A 251 0.90 4.61 23.74
C GLU A 251 1.44 5.85 24.46
N ALA A 252 2.67 5.79 24.96
CA ALA A 252 3.39 6.95 25.49
C ALA A 252 4.75 7.08 24.80
N ALA A 253 5.02 8.23 24.18
CA ALA A 253 6.24 8.53 23.45
C ALA A 253 7.08 9.60 24.16
N GLN A 254 8.37 9.33 24.31
CA GLN A 254 9.38 10.22 24.88
C GLN A 254 10.47 10.53 23.86
N ASP A 255 11.05 11.73 23.94
CA ASP A 255 12.25 12.09 23.18
C ASP A 255 13.52 11.48 23.79
N SER A 256 14.67 11.76 23.17
CA SER A 256 15.99 11.29 23.63
C SER A 256 16.43 11.88 24.98
N GLU A 257 15.81 12.96 25.43
CA GLU A 257 16.05 13.58 26.73
C GLU A 257 15.09 13.04 27.80
N GLY A 258 14.14 12.19 27.42
CA GLY A 258 13.16 11.56 28.30
C GLY A 258 11.88 12.38 28.50
N HIS A 259 11.72 13.52 27.82
CA HIS A 259 10.51 14.32 27.91
C HIS A 259 9.35 13.65 27.18
N LEU A 260 8.16 13.69 27.77
CA LEU A 260 6.95 13.14 27.14
C LEU A 260 6.53 14.03 25.95
N VAL A 261 6.52 13.45 24.75
CA VAL A 261 6.14 14.11 23.49
C VAL A 261 4.70 13.78 23.10
N SER A 262 4.25 12.55 23.38
CA SER A 262 2.86 12.17 23.12
C SER A 262 2.34 11.12 24.07
N ILE A 263 1.06 11.21 24.39
CA ILE A 263 0.28 10.13 24.97
C ILE A 263 -0.98 9.92 24.13
N ALA A 264 -1.32 8.67 23.85
CA ALA A 264 -2.53 8.29 23.15
C ALA A 264 -3.24 7.12 23.85
N HIS A 265 -4.56 7.16 23.86
CA HIS A 265 -5.42 6.08 24.34
C HIS A 265 -6.44 5.73 23.27
N ARG A 266 -6.83 4.47 23.19
CA ARG A 266 -7.85 3.96 22.28
C ARG A 266 -8.64 2.85 22.96
N ILE A 267 -9.94 3.05 23.11
CA ILE A 267 -10.89 2.07 23.63
C ILE A 267 -11.81 1.67 22.50
N GLN A 268 -11.79 0.40 22.13
CA GLN A 268 -12.61 -0.21 21.11
C GLN A 268 -13.73 -1.00 21.77
N LEU A 269 -14.97 -0.79 21.31
CA LEU A 269 -16.16 -1.46 21.82
C LEU A 269 -16.76 -2.33 20.71
N TYR A 270 -17.04 -3.58 21.05
CA TYR A 270 -17.53 -4.60 20.14
C TYR A 270 -18.96 -4.98 20.50
N ARG A 271 -19.76 -5.28 19.47
CA ARG A 271 -21.09 -5.90 19.60
C ARG A 271 -21.09 -7.20 18.84
N THR A 272 -21.75 -8.20 19.40
CA THR A 272 -21.95 -9.48 18.72
C THR A 272 -23.01 -9.31 17.64
N ASP A 273 -22.68 -9.69 16.41
CA ASP A 273 -23.65 -9.74 15.32
C ASP A 273 -24.53 -11.00 15.38
N SER A 274 -25.47 -11.11 14.45
CA SER A 274 -26.37 -12.27 14.35
C SER A 274 -25.68 -13.59 14.06
N GLN A 275 -24.39 -13.58 13.67
CA GLN A 275 -23.56 -14.75 13.42
C GLN A 275 -22.62 -15.07 14.60
N GLY A 276 -22.75 -14.36 15.73
CA GLY A 276 -21.88 -14.56 16.89
C GLY A 276 -20.51 -13.88 16.77
N GLN A 277 -20.26 -13.09 15.73
CA GLN A 277 -18.98 -12.41 15.53
C GLN A 277 -18.97 -11.03 16.18
N GLY A 278 -17.88 -10.69 16.88
CA GLY A 278 -17.70 -9.35 17.43
C GLY A 278 -17.39 -8.34 16.33
N ARG A 279 -18.20 -7.30 16.20
CA ARG A 279 -17.97 -6.16 15.30
C ARG A 279 -17.66 -4.90 16.09
N LEU A 280 -16.60 -4.21 15.69
CA LEU A 280 -16.29 -2.87 16.20
C LEU A 280 -17.43 -1.94 15.80
N TRP A 281 -18.12 -1.37 16.80
CA TRP A 281 -19.21 -0.43 16.55
C TRP A 281 -18.90 0.97 17.09
N ARG A 282 -17.94 1.08 18.01
CA ARG A 282 -17.50 2.37 18.57
C ARG A 282 -16.05 2.34 19.00
N GLU A 283 -15.34 3.44 18.75
CA GLU A 283 -13.98 3.68 19.23
C GLU A 283 -13.90 5.05 19.89
N LEU A 284 -13.44 5.06 21.13
CA LEU A 284 -13.08 6.27 21.87
C LEU A 284 -11.56 6.41 21.81
N SER A 285 -11.05 7.48 21.22
CA SER A 285 -9.62 7.72 21.16
C SER A 285 -9.25 9.08 21.74
N SER A 286 -8.04 9.18 22.25
CA SER A 286 -7.46 10.45 22.63
C SER A 286 -5.99 10.52 22.27
N ARG A 287 -5.51 11.72 21.97
CA ARG A 287 -4.08 12.02 21.78
C ARG A 287 -3.78 13.39 22.36
N ASN A 288 -2.86 13.45 23.31
CA ASN A 288 -2.43 14.68 23.99
C ASN A 288 -3.62 15.52 24.50
N GLY A 289 -4.66 14.86 25.02
CA GLY A 289 -5.88 15.50 25.53
C GLY A 289 -6.99 15.74 24.50
N SER A 290 -6.69 15.79 23.20
CA SER A 290 -7.71 15.83 22.14
C SER A 290 -8.43 14.49 22.08
N ARG A 291 -9.77 14.51 22.02
CA ARG A 291 -10.60 13.30 22.06
C ARG A 291 -11.42 13.15 20.78
N LEU A 292 -11.62 11.91 20.35
CA LEU A 292 -12.56 11.53 19.29
C LEU A 292 -13.43 10.36 19.76
N ASP A 293 -14.70 10.41 19.37
CA ASP A 293 -15.68 9.32 19.50
C ASP A 293 -16.16 8.95 18.10
N THR A 294 -15.80 7.76 17.64
CA THR A 294 -16.12 7.25 16.32
C THR A 294 -17.11 6.11 16.42
N GLU A 295 -18.27 6.24 15.78
CA GLU A 295 -19.22 5.15 15.60
C GLU A 295 -19.05 4.53 14.21
N TYR A 296 -19.10 3.20 14.14
CA TYR A 296 -18.91 2.44 12.90
C TYR A 296 -20.23 1.80 12.45
N ASN A 297 -20.43 1.72 11.14
CA ASN A 297 -21.54 0.98 10.55
C ASN A 297 -21.23 -0.53 10.48
N ASP A 298 -22.18 -1.31 9.99
CA ASP A 298 -22.05 -2.77 9.89
C ASP A 298 -20.95 -3.26 8.92
N LEU A 299 -20.42 -2.37 8.06
CA LEU A 299 -19.26 -2.63 7.19
C LEU A 299 -17.92 -2.35 7.90
N GLY A 300 -17.95 -1.89 9.15
CA GLY A 300 -16.76 -1.49 9.90
C GLY A 300 -16.20 -0.13 9.47
N LEU A 301 -17.01 0.73 8.82
CA LEU A 301 -16.60 2.05 8.36
C LEU A 301 -17.13 3.16 9.29
N PRO A 302 -16.37 4.25 9.53
CA PRO A 302 -16.82 5.36 10.37
C PRO A 302 -18.10 6.00 9.83
N ALA A 303 -19.20 5.91 10.58
CA ALA A 303 -20.49 6.52 10.24
C ALA A 303 -20.64 7.91 10.86
N ILE A 304 -20.15 8.08 12.10
CA ILE A 304 -20.18 9.34 12.83
C ILE A 304 -18.85 9.51 13.54
N ILE A 305 -18.25 10.70 13.45
CA ILE A 305 -17.08 11.09 14.25
C ILE A 305 -17.47 12.33 15.04
N ARG A 306 -17.15 12.36 16.34
CA ARG A 306 -17.35 13.51 17.22
C ARG A 306 -16.04 13.87 17.91
N ASP A 307 -15.71 15.14 17.99
CA ASP A 307 -14.57 15.61 18.76
C ASP A 307 -14.94 15.94 20.22
N GLY A 308 -13.93 16.13 21.07
CA GLY A 308 -14.11 16.53 22.46
C GLY A 308 -14.75 17.90 22.68
N ASN A 309 -14.90 18.71 21.63
CA ASN A 309 -15.53 20.05 21.67
C ASN A 309 -16.99 20.00 21.20
N GLY A 310 -17.52 18.83 20.87
CA GLY A 310 -18.89 18.64 20.39
C GLY A 310 -19.07 18.87 18.89
N ARG A 311 -18.01 19.12 18.11
CA ARG A 311 -18.10 19.10 16.65
C ARG A 311 -18.33 17.67 16.19
N SER A 312 -19.13 17.50 15.15
CA SER A 312 -19.43 16.18 14.61
C SER A 312 -19.48 16.19 13.09
N GLY A 313 -19.32 15.00 12.53
CA GLY A 313 -19.32 14.74 11.11
C GLY A 313 -19.97 13.40 10.83
N GLY A 314 -20.91 13.39 9.89
CA GLY A 314 -21.60 12.20 9.40
C GLY A 314 -21.04 11.73 8.06
N PHE A 315 -20.97 10.42 7.89
CA PHE A 315 -20.43 9.76 6.70
C PHE A 315 -21.38 8.67 6.23
N ARG A 316 -21.63 8.62 4.91
CA ARG A 316 -22.44 7.55 4.29
C ARG A 316 -21.66 6.89 3.17
N TYR A 317 -21.86 5.59 3.05
CA TYR A 317 -21.17 4.74 2.09
C TYR A 317 -22.17 3.99 1.21
N ASP A 318 -21.74 3.61 0.02
CA ASP A 318 -22.51 2.66 -0.79
C ASP A 318 -22.32 1.21 -0.30
N ALA A 319 -23.04 0.27 -0.92
CA ALA A 319 -22.96 -1.15 -0.57
C ALA A 319 -21.58 -1.79 -0.79
N ARG A 320 -20.65 -1.10 -1.48
CA ARG A 320 -19.25 -1.54 -1.65
C ARG A 320 -18.30 -0.90 -0.64
N GLY A 321 -18.83 -0.11 0.30
CA GLY A 321 -18.05 0.59 1.32
C GLY A 321 -17.37 1.87 0.83
N ARG A 322 -17.77 2.42 -0.32
CA ARG A 322 -17.17 3.66 -0.86
C ARG A 322 -17.94 4.87 -0.35
N LEU A 323 -17.23 5.90 0.12
CA LEU A 323 -17.84 7.12 0.67
C LEU A 323 -18.66 7.83 -0.40
N VAL A 324 -19.96 8.04 -0.19
CA VAL A 324 -20.84 8.78 -1.11
C VAL A 324 -21.19 10.16 -0.58
N HIS A 325 -21.07 10.37 0.73
CA HIS A 325 -21.42 11.63 1.37
C HIS A 325 -20.67 11.83 2.68
N LYS A 326 -20.20 13.05 2.90
CA LYS A 326 -19.67 13.56 4.17
C LYS A 326 -20.37 14.88 4.48
N GLU A 327 -20.78 15.06 5.73
CA GLU A 327 -21.37 16.29 6.21
C GLU A 327 -20.80 16.65 7.58
N THR A 328 -20.20 17.84 7.69
CA THR A 328 -19.73 18.45 8.93
C THR A 328 -20.36 19.84 9.05
N ALA A 329 -20.10 20.54 10.16
CA ALA A 329 -20.58 21.92 10.34
C ALA A 329 -20.05 22.88 9.26
N ASP A 330 -18.88 22.62 8.68
CA ASP A 330 -18.20 23.52 7.75
C ASP A 330 -18.25 23.04 6.29
N GLU A 331 -18.58 21.77 6.05
CA GLU A 331 -18.46 21.16 4.73
C GLU A 331 -19.53 20.09 4.48
N ILE A 332 -20.17 20.16 3.32
CA ILE A 332 -20.86 19.01 2.71
C ILE A 332 -20.10 18.58 1.46
N LEU A 333 -19.80 17.29 1.37
CA LEU A 333 -19.09 16.66 0.27
C LEU A 333 -19.89 15.48 -0.27
N ASP A 334 -20.23 15.53 -1.54
CA ASP A 334 -20.93 14.46 -2.25
C ASP A 334 -20.00 13.83 -3.29
N LEU A 335 -19.91 12.50 -3.28
CA LEU A 335 -19.11 11.74 -4.23
C LEU A 335 -20.01 10.83 -5.08
N ARG A 336 -19.68 10.76 -6.36
CA ARG A 336 -20.24 9.78 -7.30
C ARG A 336 -19.10 8.98 -7.90
N TYR A 337 -19.40 7.73 -8.25
CA TYR A 337 -18.43 6.81 -8.82
C TYR A 337 -18.86 6.38 -10.22
N ASP A 338 -17.88 6.14 -11.07
CA ASP A 338 -18.10 5.45 -12.33
C ASP A 338 -18.64 4.04 -12.04
N PRO A 339 -19.80 3.64 -12.61
CA PRO A 339 -20.45 2.37 -12.28
C PRO A 339 -19.68 1.15 -12.79
N LYS A 340 -18.80 1.30 -13.80
CA LYS A 340 -18.00 0.22 -14.39
C LYS A 340 -16.60 0.16 -13.79
N ILE A 341 -15.94 1.32 -13.70
CA ILE A 341 -14.55 1.44 -13.26
C ILE A 341 -14.44 1.50 -11.73
N GLY A 342 -15.49 1.99 -11.06
CA GLY A 342 -15.53 2.06 -9.61
C GLY A 342 -14.74 3.22 -8.99
N LYS A 343 -14.11 4.07 -9.80
CA LYS A 343 -13.38 5.29 -9.39
C LYS A 343 -14.30 6.51 -9.33
N VAL A 344 -13.91 7.53 -8.57
CA VAL A 344 -14.71 8.76 -8.40
C VAL A 344 -14.92 9.45 -9.74
N SER A 345 -16.17 9.64 -10.16
CA SER A 345 -16.57 10.31 -11.42
C SER A 345 -17.01 11.75 -11.20
N ARG A 346 -17.46 12.10 -9.99
CA ARG A 346 -17.82 13.48 -9.63
C ARG A 346 -17.64 13.71 -8.14
N ILE A 347 -17.19 14.93 -7.83
CA ILE A 347 -17.08 15.45 -6.47
C ILE A 347 -17.77 16.80 -6.46
N GLU A 348 -18.57 17.04 -5.42
CA GLU A 348 -19.23 18.32 -5.20
C GLU A 348 -19.04 18.72 -3.74
N ARG A 349 -18.50 19.91 -3.52
CA ARG A 349 -18.14 20.42 -2.20
C ARG A 349 -18.84 21.75 -1.94
N ARG A 350 -19.47 21.85 -0.77
CA ARG A 350 -20.16 23.04 -0.25
C ARG A 350 -19.54 23.40 1.08
N SER A 351 -18.80 24.51 1.16
CA SER A 351 -18.09 24.92 2.38
C SER A 351 -18.08 26.44 2.55
N GLY A 352 -19.28 27.01 2.67
CA GLY A 352 -19.49 28.46 2.62
C GLY A 352 -19.23 29.04 1.22
N GLY A 353 -20.11 29.92 0.73
CA GLY A 353 -19.99 30.48 -0.62
C GLY A 353 -20.51 29.55 -1.73
N SER A 354 -19.97 29.71 -2.95
CA SER A 354 -20.42 28.95 -4.12
C SER A 354 -19.95 27.50 -4.07
N PRO A 355 -20.80 26.53 -4.47
CA PRO A 355 -20.40 25.13 -4.56
C PRO A 355 -19.27 24.96 -5.58
N THR A 356 -18.29 24.15 -5.23
CA THR A 356 -17.20 23.74 -6.13
C THR A 356 -17.43 22.29 -6.56
N TRP A 357 -16.98 21.94 -7.75
CA TRP A 357 -17.18 20.59 -8.26
C TRP A 357 -16.08 20.18 -9.23
N SER A 358 -15.80 18.89 -9.29
CA SER A 358 -14.91 18.32 -10.31
C SER A 358 -15.52 17.05 -10.88
N THR A 359 -15.32 16.82 -12.16
CA THR A 359 -15.75 15.60 -12.86
C THR A 359 -14.56 14.90 -13.49
N PHE A 360 -14.62 13.58 -13.51
CA PHE A 360 -13.54 12.70 -13.98
C PHE A 360 -14.12 11.65 -14.92
N THR A 361 -13.44 11.43 -16.03
CA THR A 361 -13.79 10.39 -17.01
C THR A 361 -12.63 9.42 -17.18
N TYR A 362 -12.96 8.14 -17.36
CA TYR A 362 -11.99 7.06 -17.41
C TYR A 362 -12.11 6.26 -18.71
N ASN A 363 -11.01 5.70 -19.19
CA ASN A 363 -11.06 4.69 -20.25
C ASN A 363 -11.47 3.31 -19.68
N GLY A 364 -11.62 2.31 -20.56
CA GLY A 364 -11.99 0.95 -20.16
C GLY A 364 -10.95 0.22 -19.27
N ARG A 365 -9.71 0.72 -19.22
CA ARG A 365 -8.64 0.25 -18.31
C ARG A 365 -8.65 0.97 -16.96
N GLY A 366 -9.55 1.93 -16.78
CA GLY A 366 -9.69 2.72 -15.57
C GLY A 366 -8.72 3.90 -15.45
N ASN A 367 -8.01 4.28 -16.50
CA ASN A 367 -7.13 5.45 -16.49
C ASN A 367 -7.91 6.72 -16.73
N LEU A 368 -7.55 7.79 -16.02
CA LEU A 368 -8.18 9.10 -16.13
C LEU A 368 -7.93 9.70 -17.52
N VAL A 369 -8.94 9.83 -18.38
CA VAL A 369 -8.78 10.43 -19.71
C VAL A 369 -9.22 11.89 -19.77
N GLY A 370 -9.98 12.35 -18.77
CA GLY A 370 -10.41 13.74 -18.69
C GLY A 370 -10.79 14.16 -17.28
N ALA A 371 -10.47 15.40 -16.94
CA ALA A 371 -10.97 16.06 -15.74
C ALA A 371 -11.33 17.52 -16.03
N ASN A 372 -12.35 18.03 -15.34
CA ASN A 372 -12.75 19.42 -15.40
C ASN A 372 -13.47 19.85 -14.12
N ASP A 373 -13.57 21.16 -13.90
CA ASP A 373 -14.12 21.74 -12.67
C ASP A 373 -15.07 22.93 -12.89
N GLU A 374 -15.54 23.51 -11.78
CA GLU A 374 -16.47 24.65 -11.77
C GLU A 374 -15.93 25.92 -12.42
N LEU A 375 -14.61 26.07 -12.53
CA LEU A 375 -13.95 27.22 -13.15
C LEU A 375 -13.75 27.01 -14.66
N GLY A 376 -14.22 25.90 -15.21
CA GLY A 376 -14.04 25.54 -16.62
C GLY A 376 -12.62 25.09 -16.97
N ARG A 377 -11.75 24.86 -15.97
CA ARG A 377 -10.42 24.29 -16.23
C ARG A 377 -10.62 22.86 -16.72
N LYS A 378 -9.83 22.46 -17.72
CA LYS A 378 -9.94 21.13 -18.34
C LYS A 378 -8.56 20.55 -18.63
N VAL A 379 -8.44 19.25 -18.40
CA VAL A 379 -7.30 18.43 -18.83
C VAL A 379 -7.81 17.19 -19.54
N SER A 380 -7.04 16.70 -20.51
CA SER A 380 -7.26 15.41 -21.14
C SER A 380 -5.94 14.65 -21.23
N LEU A 381 -5.98 13.36 -20.94
CA LEU A 381 -4.80 12.50 -20.87
C LEU A 381 -4.92 11.38 -21.90
N THR A 382 -3.79 11.04 -22.49
CA THR A 382 -3.64 9.88 -23.36
C THR A 382 -2.57 8.97 -22.79
N TYR A 383 -2.68 7.68 -23.07
CA TYR A 383 -1.83 6.65 -22.49
C TYR A 383 -1.20 5.81 -23.59
N ASP A 384 0.01 5.33 -23.34
CA ASP A 384 0.61 4.30 -24.18
C ASP A 384 0.03 2.91 -23.87
N GLU A 385 0.50 1.90 -24.59
CA GLU A 385 0.03 0.52 -24.43
C GLU A 385 0.27 -0.07 -23.04
N HIS A 386 1.18 0.53 -22.26
CA HIS A 386 1.57 0.12 -20.92
C HIS A 386 0.91 0.94 -19.79
N GLY A 387 -0.02 1.84 -20.14
CA GLY A 387 -0.73 2.67 -19.15
C GLY A 387 0.05 3.89 -18.65
N ARG A 388 1.17 4.26 -19.29
CA ARG A 388 1.92 5.47 -18.96
C ARG A 388 1.35 6.66 -19.71
N ILE A 389 1.43 7.86 -19.13
CA ILE A 389 0.87 9.08 -19.75
C ILE A 389 1.65 9.40 -21.04
N ALA A 390 1.10 9.11 -22.21
CA ALA A 390 1.71 9.45 -23.50
C ALA A 390 1.52 10.93 -23.86
N GLY A 391 0.47 11.57 -23.33
CA GLY A 391 0.25 12.98 -23.59
C GLY A 391 -0.79 13.64 -22.70
N ILE A 392 -0.64 14.97 -22.54
CA ILE A 392 -1.48 15.83 -21.71
C ILE A 392 -1.94 17.02 -22.56
N THR A 393 -3.24 17.19 -22.70
CA THR A 393 -3.85 18.38 -23.29
C THR A 393 -4.44 19.26 -22.20
N GLN A 394 -3.96 20.50 -22.08
CA GLN A 394 -4.47 21.45 -21.10
C GLN A 394 -4.33 22.88 -21.62
N GLN A 395 -5.38 23.70 -21.46
CA GLN A 395 -5.40 25.11 -21.92
C GLN A 395 -4.95 25.27 -23.40
N GLY A 396 -5.36 24.35 -24.26
CA GLY A 396 -4.98 24.34 -25.68
C GLY A 396 -3.53 23.94 -25.98
N ARG A 397 -2.73 23.60 -24.95
CA ARG A 397 -1.36 23.10 -25.10
C ARG A 397 -1.36 21.58 -25.05
N TYR A 398 -0.56 20.96 -25.90
CA TYR A 398 -0.39 19.52 -25.97
C TYR A 398 1.05 19.11 -25.67
N PHE A 399 1.20 18.32 -24.62
CA PHE A 399 2.46 17.76 -24.18
C PHE A 399 2.52 16.28 -24.54
N THR A 400 3.68 15.78 -24.95
CA THR A 400 3.91 14.35 -25.19
C THR A 400 5.09 13.84 -24.39
N PHE A 401 5.05 12.54 -24.08
CA PHE A 401 6.06 11.87 -23.27
C PHE A 401 6.54 10.61 -23.99
N THR A 402 7.85 10.36 -23.90
CA THR A 402 8.44 9.06 -24.23
C THR A 402 9.20 8.53 -23.04
N TYR A 403 9.38 7.22 -22.99
CA TYR A 403 9.90 6.52 -21.83
C TYR A 403 10.95 5.50 -22.24
N ASN A 404 11.89 5.21 -21.34
CA ASN A 404 12.76 4.05 -21.45
C ASN A 404 12.06 2.76 -20.98
N ARG A 405 12.79 1.62 -21.01
CA ARG A 405 12.28 0.31 -20.54
C ARG A 405 12.00 0.25 -19.04
N GLU A 406 12.61 1.14 -18.25
CA GLU A 406 12.35 1.28 -16.81
C GLU A 406 11.16 2.22 -16.54
N SER A 407 10.42 2.59 -17.59
CA SER A 407 9.28 3.50 -17.51
C SER A 407 9.61 4.88 -16.93
N LYS A 408 10.87 5.31 -17.06
CA LYS A 408 11.30 6.66 -16.73
C LYS A 408 11.19 7.57 -17.96
N PRO A 409 10.64 8.81 -17.84
CA PRO A 409 10.46 9.71 -18.96
C PRO A 409 11.80 10.14 -19.59
N THR A 410 12.02 9.85 -20.88
CA THR A 410 13.22 10.25 -21.62
C THR A 410 13.04 11.52 -22.44
N THR A 411 11.81 11.84 -22.81
CA THR A 411 11.51 13.09 -23.51
C THR A 411 10.16 13.63 -23.09
N ILE A 412 10.11 14.93 -22.83
CA ILE A 412 8.88 15.70 -22.62
C ILE A 412 8.85 16.78 -23.71
N ALA A 413 7.89 16.70 -24.63
CA ALA A 413 7.75 17.68 -25.70
C ALA A 413 6.50 18.53 -25.51
N LEU A 414 6.57 19.82 -25.86
CA LEU A 414 5.43 20.71 -25.97
C LEU A 414 5.35 21.20 -27.41
N ALA A 415 4.23 20.90 -28.06
CA ALA A 415 3.99 21.26 -29.46
C ALA A 415 4.23 22.75 -29.71
N GLY A 416 5.07 23.07 -30.71
CA GLY A 416 5.41 24.45 -31.08
C GLY A 416 6.31 25.20 -30.09
N VAL A 417 6.84 24.56 -29.05
CA VAL A 417 7.72 25.21 -28.06
C VAL A 417 9.08 24.55 -27.97
N GLY A 418 9.14 23.22 -27.80
CA GLY A 418 10.41 22.52 -27.64
C GLY A 418 10.31 21.22 -26.86
N THR A 419 11.48 20.71 -26.48
CA THR A 419 11.64 19.40 -25.83
C THR A 419 12.58 19.49 -24.65
N ILE A 420 12.28 18.71 -23.60
CA ILE A 420 13.20 18.35 -22.53
C ILE A 420 13.61 16.90 -22.76
N ARG A 421 14.91 16.61 -22.76
CA ARG A 421 15.46 15.25 -22.75
C ARG A 421 16.06 14.96 -21.40
N VAL A 422 15.82 13.74 -20.91
CA VAL A 422 16.34 13.26 -19.63
C VAL A 422 17.10 11.97 -19.88
N GLU A 423 18.35 11.94 -19.40
CA GLU A 423 19.19 10.74 -19.41
C GLU A 423 19.36 10.25 -17.97
N TYR A 424 19.42 8.93 -17.82
CA TYR A 424 19.55 8.26 -16.55
C TYR A 424 20.85 7.45 -16.50
N ASP A 425 21.47 7.34 -15.33
CA ASP A 425 22.60 6.46 -15.12
C ASP A 425 22.18 4.98 -14.96
N GLN A 426 23.13 4.09 -14.65
CA GLN A 426 22.87 2.66 -14.47
C GLN A 426 22.08 2.32 -13.20
N LYS A 427 22.06 3.22 -12.20
CA LYS A 427 21.20 3.12 -11.02
C LYS A 427 19.80 3.67 -11.30
N GLY A 428 19.64 4.35 -12.43
CA GLY A 428 18.43 4.99 -12.87
C GLY A 428 18.25 6.40 -12.31
N GLU A 429 19.28 7.00 -11.72
CA GLU A 429 19.24 8.40 -11.29
C GLU A 429 19.39 9.35 -12.48
N ILE A 430 18.88 10.58 -12.35
CA ILE A 430 18.97 11.58 -13.43
C ILE A 430 20.44 11.97 -13.62
N ALA A 431 21.02 11.58 -14.74
CA ALA A 431 22.40 11.92 -15.11
C ALA A 431 22.47 13.27 -15.85
N ARG A 432 21.47 13.56 -16.69
CA ARG A 432 21.46 14.77 -17.52
C ARG A 432 20.04 15.22 -17.85
N VAL A 433 19.85 16.54 -17.89
CA VAL A 433 18.62 17.17 -18.39
C VAL A 433 18.99 18.23 -19.41
N GLU A 434 18.45 18.13 -20.61
CA GLU A 434 18.65 19.10 -21.69
C GLU A 434 17.33 19.69 -22.14
N SER A 435 17.29 21.01 -22.35
CA SER A 435 16.11 21.69 -22.91
C SER A 435 16.49 22.40 -24.20
N SER A 436 15.83 22.05 -25.30
CA SER A 436 16.03 22.72 -26.60
C SER A 436 15.62 24.19 -26.59
N SER A 437 14.83 24.61 -25.59
CA SER A 437 14.22 25.94 -25.51
C SER A 437 14.50 26.62 -24.17
N GLY A 438 15.56 26.18 -23.47
CA GLY A 438 16.04 26.76 -22.22
C GLY A 438 15.05 26.64 -21.04
N PRO A 439 15.21 27.50 -20.00
CA PRO A 439 14.43 27.45 -18.76
C PRO A 439 12.92 27.64 -18.93
N ALA A 440 12.49 28.33 -19.99
CA ALA A 440 11.08 28.58 -20.28
C ALA A 440 10.28 27.29 -20.51
N MET A 441 10.92 26.25 -21.05
CA MET A 441 10.29 24.95 -21.23
C MET A 441 10.03 24.26 -19.88
N ALA A 442 11.01 24.29 -18.97
CA ALA A 442 10.87 23.71 -17.63
C ALA A 442 9.71 24.36 -16.85
N LEU A 443 9.59 25.69 -16.89
CA LEU A 443 8.47 26.40 -16.26
C LEU A 443 7.09 25.98 -16.82
N LYS A 444 6.99 25.77 -18.13
CA LYS A 444 5.73 25.31 -18.77
C LYS A 444 5.37 23.88 -18.35
N VAL A 445 6.36 22.99 -18.26
CA VAL A 445 6.16 21.62 -17.79
C VAL A 445 5.75 21.62 -16.30
N THR A 446 6.41 22.40 -15.45
CA THR A 446 6.03 22.56 -14.05
C THR A 446 4.60 23.08 -13.90
N SER A 447 4.24 24.12 -14.63
CA SER A 447 2.87 24.69 -14.60
C SER A 447 1.81 23.69 -15.07
N MET A 448 2.09 22.90 -16.12
CA MET A 448 1.21 21.83 -16.57
C MET A 448 0.97 20.80 -15.46
N PHE A 449 2.01 20.31 -14.79
CA PHE A 449 1.85 19.36 -13.68
C PHE A 449 1.11 19.97 -12.49
N GLN A 450 1.40 21.22 -12.12
CA GLN A 450 0.69 21.91 -11.05
C GLN A 450 -0.81 22.00 -11.35
N HIS A 451 -1.20 22.42 -12.56
CA HIS A 451 -2.61 22.51 -12.92
C HIS A 451 -3.29 21.13 -12.99
N LEU A 452 -2.61 20.10 -13.52
CA LEU A 452 -3.12 18.73 -13.47
C LEU A 452 -3.41 18.33 -12.01
N LEU A 453 -2.43 18.53 -11.12
CA LEU A 453 -2.57 18.23 -9.69
C LEU A 453 -3.72 19.01 -9.05
N THR A 454 -3.91 20.30 -9.37
CA THR A 454 -5.05 21.08 -8.86
C THR A 454 -6.40 20.48 -9.25
N LEU A 455 -6.51 19.94 -10.47
CA LEU A 455 -7.75 19.32 -10.96
C LEU A 455 -8.01 17.92 -10.39
N VAL A 456 -6.97 17.14 -10.12
CA VAL A 456 -7.13 15.74 -9.67
C VAL A 456 -7.06 15.57 -8.16
N ARG A 457 -6.37 16.45 -7.43
CA ARG A 457 -6.27 16.43 -5.95
C ARG A 457 -7.62 16.37 -5.24
N PRO A 458 -8.70 17.03 -5.69
CA PRO A 458 -9.99 16.90 -5.03
C PRO A 458 -10.50 15.46 -4.89
N ALA A 459 -10.00 14.52 -5.68
CA ALA A 459 -10.29 13.09 -5.56
C ALA A 459 -9.74 12.42 -4.30
N ASP A 460 -8.75 13.03 -3.64
CA ASP A 460 -8.21 12.55 -2.37
C ASP A 460 -9.11 13.04 -1.22
N VAL A 461 -10.01 12.17 -0.76
CA VAL A 461 -10.91 12.48 0.34
C VAL A 461 -10.41 11.88 1.64
N LYS A 462 -10.14 12.74 2.62
CA LYS A 462 -9.85 12.32 3.98
C LYS A 462 -11.15 12.17 4.77
N VAL A 463 -11.28 11.02 5.43
CA VAL A 463 -12.32 10.79 6.45
C VAL A 463 -11.80 11.39 7.75
N GLY A 464 -12.28 12.59 8.08
CA GLY A 464 -11.88 13.36 9.27
C GLY A 464 -12.79 14.57 9.47
N LEU A 465 -12.81 15.08 10.72
CA LEU A 465 -13.51 16.31 11.09
C LEU A 465 -12.80 17.56 10.59
#